data_AF-A0A3M7AST4-F1
#
_entry.id   AF-A0A3M7AST4-F1
#
_cell.length_a   1.000
_cell.length_b   1.000
_cell.length_c   1.000
_cell.angle_alpha   90.00
_cell.angle_beta   90.00
_cell.angle_gamma   90.00
#
_symmetry.space_group_name_H-M   'P 1'
#
loop_
_entity.id
_entity.type
_entity.pdbx_description
1 polymer ?
#
loop_
_entity_poly.entity_id
_entity_poly.type
_entity_poly.pdbx_seq_one_letter_code
_entity_poly.pdbx_strand_id
1 'polypeptide(L)'
;MPSLFDSHDEFSEWFSKDIENHAQSNTKLNEDQLRRLHMILKPFMLRRIKKHVQKELGDKIEEDVYCDLTYRQRAYYTNLRNKISILDLIEKAAVGDDQDTATLMNLVMQFRKVCNHPDLFERADIWSPLSMSTFAETASFMREGNFVHVAYSVRNAIECWMPAMLMEGEGRLDVAGPENQKAGWRKKTMGTDLSIWDERHIQQSAKTNGAFSWLRFVDRSATDLTSTAHKTLAERLVDFAKQDDRLGRLKVAYDDDDEQENAGYTPVHAMFNIVGRNDRKPLAEVTQNGCLNSLLNISRNSMDREGYNVIETCYLPKASAPPIELVCPSPRAMQERDDAFFNVPVRRTLYPINTPTEAALLQSKLPIEKHPVTNLLPQPASQKQRYTQIQVPSMRRFVTDSGKLARLDQLLRQLKEGGHRVLLY
;
A
#
# COMPACT_ATOMS: atom_id res chain seq x y z
N MET A 1 -25.40 -65.35 -4.06
CA MET A 1 -25.52 -65.15 -2.59
C MET A 1 -26.58 -66.12 -2.06
N PRO A 2 -26.56 -66.50 -0.78
CA PRO A 2 -27.68 -67.24 -0.18
C PRO A 2 -28.97 -66.42 -0.28
N SER A 3 -30.13 -67.09 -0.34
CA SER A 3 -31.45 -66.44 -0.40
C SER A 3 -31.79 -65.56 0.80
N LEU A 4 -31.01 -65.69 1.89
CA LEU A 4 -31.08 -64.88 3.11
C LEU A 4 -30.61 -63.42 2.92
N PHE A 5 -30.06 -63.09 1.75
CA PHE A 5 -29.68 -61.73 1.36
C PHE A 5 -30.54 -61.18 0.21
N ASP A 6 -31.58 -61.91 -0.22
CA ASP A 6 -32.44 -61.48 -1.32
C ASP A 6 -33.43 -60.38 -0.89
N SER A 7 -33.72 -60.26 0.41
CA SER A 7 -34.58 -59.22 1.00
C SER A 7 -33.77 -58.28 1.91
N HIS A 8 -33.66 -57.02 1.50
CA HIS A 8 -33.00 -55.98 2.31
C HIS A 8 -33.75 -55.71 3.62
N ASP A 9 -35.08 -55.91 3.62
CA ASP A 9 -35.95 -55.65 4.77
C ASP A 9 -35.75 -56.69 5.88
N GLU A 10 -35.61 -57.98 5.56
CA GLU A 10 -35.32 -59.02 6.56
C GLU A 10 -33.92 -58.84 7.16
N PHE A 11 -32.94 -58.46 6.34
CA PHE A 11 -31.60 -58.13 6.84
C PHE A 11 -31.64 -56.91 7.77
N SER A 12 -32.40 -55.87 7.41
CA SER A 12 -32.53 -54.67 8.23
C SER A 12 -33.31 -54.91 9.53
N GLU A 13 -34.31 -55.78 9.52
CA GLU A 13 -35.08 -56.12 10.72
C GLU A 13 -34.26 -56.96 11.71
N TRP A 14 -33.43 -57.89 11.21
CA TRP A 14 -32.58 -58.74 12.03
C TRP A 14 -31.32 -58.06 12.57
N PHE A 15 -30.85 -56.98 11.92
CA PHE A 15 -29.58 -56.34 12.26
C PHE A 15 -29.66 -54.82 12.53
N SER A 16 -30.47 -54.03 11.83
CA SER A 16 -30.47 -52.55 11.96
C SER A 16 -31.16 -52.07 13.24
N LYS A 17 -32.32 -52.65 13.59
CA LYS A 17 -33.17 -52.18 14.70
C LYS A 17 -32.53 -52.38 16.08
N ASP A 18 -31.81 -53.49 16.28
CA ASP A 18 -31.12 -53.79 17.53
C ASP A 18 -29.74 -53.13 17.63
N ILE A 19 -29.06 -52.89 16.50
CA ILE A 19 -27.76 -52.22 16.47
C ILE A 19 -27.90 -50.70 16.68
N GLU A 20 -28.91 -50.05 16.08
CA GLU A 20 -29.18 -48.62 16.31
C GLU A 20 -29.60 -48.33 17.76
N ASN A 21 -30.44 -49.19 18.34
CA ASN A 21 -30.84 -49.10 19.76
C ASN A 21 -29.66 -49.29 20.73
N HIS A 22 -28.67 -50.11 20.38
CA HIS A 22 -27.46 -50.29 21.19
C HIS A 22 -26.41 -49.18 21.00
N ALA A 23 -26.30 -48.60 19.80
CA ALA A 23 -25.39 -47.48 19.53
C ALA A 23 -25.76 -46.21 20.32
N GLN A 24 -27.04 -46.03 20.65
CA GLN A 24 -27.52 -44.90 21.47
C GLN A 24 -27.29 -45.08 22.98
N SER A 25 -27.02 -46.30 23.47
CA SER A 25 -27.04 -46.61 24.91
C SER A 25 -25.69 -46.93 25.57
N ASN A 26 -24.56 -46.88 24.84
CA ASN A 26 -23.20 -47.07 25.39
C ASN A 26 -23.00 -48.35 26.25
N THR A 27 -23.85 -49.36 26.05
CA THR A 27 -23.73 -50.67 26.70
C THR A 27 -22.90 -51.61 25.82
N LYS A 28 -22.10 -52.48 26.45
CA LYS A 28 -21.24 -53.44 25.74
C LYS A 28 -22.09 -54.28 24.78
N LEU A 29 -21.67 -54.34 23.51
CA LEU A 29 -22.31 -55.13 22.45
C LEU A 29 -22.52 -56.58 22.90
N ASN A 30 -23.67 -57.15 22.57
CA ASN A 30 -23.99 -58.55 22.83
C ASN A 30 -23.06 -59.44 21.98
N GLU A 31 -22.06 -60.10 22.59
CA GLU A 31 -21.04 -60.89 21.89
C GLU A 31 -21.63 -61.99 21.00
N ASP A 32 -22.79 -62.53 21.37
CA ASP A 32 -23.44 -63.62 20.66
C ASP A 32 -24.04 -63.16 19.32
N GLN A 33 -24.58 -61.93 19.26
CA GLN A 33 -25.05 -61.32 18.01
C GLN A 33 -23.87 -60.98 17.09
N LEU A 34 -22.78 -60.46 17.66
CA LEU A 34 -21.55 -60.16 16.90
C LEU A 34 -20.93 -61.44 16.30
N ARG A 35 -20.89 -62.54 17.05
CA ARG A 35 -20.42 -63.85 16.58
C ARG A 35 -21.30 -64.39 15.45
N ARG A 36 -22.63 -64.27 15.56
CA ARG A 36 -23.57 -64.69 14.52
C ARG A 36 -23.38 -63.90 13.23
N LEU A 37 -23.23 -62.58 13.31
CA LEU A 37 -22.94 -61.71 12.16
C LEU A 37 -21.58 -62.08 11.52
N HIS A 38 -20.55 -62.30 12.34
CA HIS A 38 -19.25 -62.76 11.86
C HIS A 38 -19.32 -64.09 11.12
N MET A 39 -20.09 -65.07 11.60
CA MET A 39 -20.26 -66.37 10.93
C MET A 39 -20.94 -66.24 9.56
N ILE A 40 -21.96 -65.39 9.47
CA ILE A 40 -22.73 -65.18 8.22
C ILE A 40 -21.88 -64.42 7.19
N LEU A 41 -21.11 -63.40 7.60
CA LEU A 41 -20.30 -62.57 6.69
C LEU A 41 -18.97 -63.21 6.27
N LYS A 42 -18.35 -64.06 7.11
CA LYS A 42 -17.01 -64.64 6.87
C LYS A 42 -16.83 -65.35 5.51
N PRO A 43 -17.79 -66.11 4.96
CA PRO A 43 -17.63 -66.73 3.64
C PRO A 43 -17.84 -65.75 2.47
N PHE A 44 -18.42 -64.56 2.70
CA PHE A 44 -18.73 -63.58 1.64
C PHE A 44 -17.85 -62.33 1.69
N MET A 45 -17.16 -62.07 2.80
CA MET A 45 -16.30 -60.90 3.01
C MET A 45 -14.87 -61.34 3.33
N LEU A 46 -13.92 -61.03 2.43
CA LEU A 46 -12.51 -61.21 2.69
C LEU A 46 -11.95 -60.02 3.48
N ARG A 47 -11.78 -60.20 4.80
CA ARG A 47 -11.15 -59.20 5.68
C ARG A 47 -9.68 -59.56 5.92
N ARG A 48 -8.75 -58.69 5.52
CA ARG A 48 -7.31 -58.80 5.85
C ARG A 48 -6.88 -57.63 6.72
N ILE A 49 -6.02 -57.90 7.70
CA ILE A 49 -5.46 -56.88 8.60
C ILE A 49 -4.13 -56.41 7.99
N LYS A 50 -3.85 -55.10 8.00
CA LYS A 50 -2.62 -54.52 7.42
C LYS A 50 -1.34 -55.24 7.87
N LYS A 51 -1.28 -55.67 9.14
CA LYS A 51 -0.18 -56.46 9.72
C LYS A 51 0.13 -57.77 8.96
N HIS A 52 -0.86 -58.38 8.32
CA HIS A 52 -0.70 -59.64 7.55
C HIS A 52 -0.41 -59.41 6.07
N VAL A 53 -0.64 -58.19 5.56
CA VAL A 53 -0.55 -57.86 4.13
C VAL A 53 0.76 -57.17 3.79
N GLN A 54 1.30 -56.32 4.68
CA GLN A 54 2.50 -55.54 4.39
C GLN A 54 3.34 -55.37 5.66
N LYS A 55 4.33 -56.26 5.83
CA LYS A 55 5.24 -56.28 6.99
C LYS A 55 6.36 -55.24 6.91
N GLU A 56 6.57 -54.66 5.73
CA GLU A 56 7.63 -53.67 5.44
C GLU A 56 7.23 -52.23 5.76
N LEU A 57 5.94 -51.97 6.05
CA LEU A 57 5.50 -50.65 6.47
C LEU A 57 5.93 -50.39 7.92
N GLY A 58 6.54 -49.24 8.17
CA GLY A 58 6.84 -48.76 9.51
C GLY A 58 5.58 -48.42 10.31
N ASP A 59 5.78 -48.09 11.58
CA ASP A 59 4.69 -47.75 12.49
C ASP A 59 4.05 -46.40 12.12
N LYS A 60 2.72 -46.35 12.21
CA LYS A 60 1.96 -45.10 12.13
C LYS A 60 1.84 -44.53 13.53
N ILE A 61 2.38 -43.34 13.74
CA ILE A 61 2.24 -42.58 14.99
C ILE A 61 1.18 -41.50 14.75
N GLU A 62 0.18 -41.45 15.64
CA GLU A 62 -0.82 -40.40 15.68
C GLU A 62 -0.48 -39.46 16.84
N GLU A 63 -0.35 -38.17 16.55
CA GLU A 63 -0.04 -37.15 17.54
C GLU A 63 -1.17 -36.12 17.56
N ASP A 64 -1.82 -35.99 18.71
CA ASP A 64 -2.92 -35.06 18.90
C ASP A 64 -2.41 -33.68 19.34
N VAL A 65 -2.59 -32.69 18.48
CA VAL A 65 -2.17 -31.31 18.75
C VAL A 65 -3.39 -30.44 19.06
N TYR A 66 -3.57 -30.10 20.33
CA TYR A 66 -4.62 -29.16 20.76
C TYR A 66 -4.31 -27.72 20.32
N CYS A 67 -5.33 -27.01 19.87
CA CYS A 67 -5.24 -25.63 19.39
C CYS A 67 -6.27 -24.75 20.10
N ASP A 68 -5.85 -23.57 20.56
CA ASP A 68 -6.74 -22.59 21.18
C ASP A 68 -7.53 -21.77 20.14
N LEU A 69 -8.72 -21.33 20.54
CA LEU A 69 -9.50 -20.35 19.76
C LEU A 69 -8.92 -18.95 19.98
N THR A 70 -8.70 -18.22 18.87
CA THR A 70 -8.28 -16.81 18.90
C THR A 70 -9.38 -15.92 19.47
N TYR A 71 -9.03 -14.66 19.80
CA TYR A 71 -10.00 -13.68 20.30
C TYR A 71 -11.21 -13.52 19.35
N ARG A 72 -10.93 -13.38 18.04
CA ARG A 72 -11.97 -13.24 17.01
C ARG A 72 -12.82 -14.51 16.89
N GLN A 73 -12.20 -15.70 16.86
CA GLN A 73 -12.93 -16.97 16.83
C GLN A 73 -13.81 -17.15 18.06
N ARG A 74 -13.30 -16.82 19.25
CA ARG A 74 -14.04 -16.91 20.51
C ARG A 74 -15.23 -15.97 20.52
N ALA A 75 -15.08 -14.74 20.05
CA ALA A 75 -16.18 -13.78 19.93
C ALA A 75 -17.29 -14.32 19.00
N TYR A 76 -16.95 -14.84 17.82
CA TYR A 76 -17.95 -15.46 16.93
C TYR A 76 -18.59 -16.70 17.56
N TYR A 77 -17.81 -17.55 18.23
CA TYR A 77 -18.31 -18.74 18.91
C TYR A 77 -19.31 -18.38 20.01
N THR A 78 -18.98 -17.39 20.84
CA THR A 78 -19.87 -16.86 21.89
C THR A 78 -21.11 -16.20 21.28
N ASN A 79 -20.97 -15.44 20.19
CA ASN A 79 -22.12 -14.85 19.50
C ASN A 79 -23.08 -15.90 18.91
N LEU A 80 -22.55 -16.98 18.32
CA LEU A 80 -23.35 -18.11 17.84
C LEU A 80 -24.04 -18.83 19.01
N ARG A 81 -23.34 -19.01 20.12
CA ARG A 81 -23.90 -19.57 21.35
C ARG A 81 -24.99 -18.70 21.94
N ASN A 82 -24.84 -17.37 21.93
CA ASN A 82 -25.80 -16.44 22.50
C ASN A 82 -27.06 -16.24 21.64
N LYS A 83 -26.92 -16.36 20.31
CA LYS A 83 -28.08 -16.33 19.39
C LYS A 83 -29.06 -17.48 19.63
N ILE A 84 -28.70 -18.45 20.47
CA ILE A 84 -29.40 -19.71 20.64
C ILE A 84 -29.52 -20.03 22.12
N SER A 85 -30.74 -20.08 22.65
CA SER A 85 -31.03 -20.90 23.82
C SER A 85 -30.84 -22.36 23.38
N ILE A 86 -29.64 -22.90 23.60
CA ILE A 86 -29.30 -24.31 23.33
C ILE A 86 -30.34 -25.25 23.98
N LEU A 87 -30.92 -24.84 25.10
CA LEU A 87 -32.02 -25.51 25.78
C LEU A 87 -33.29 -25.58 24.90
N ASP A 88 -33.74 -24.49 24.30
CA ASP A 88 -34.97 -24.47 23.50
C ASP A 88 -34.86 -25.32 22.22
N LEU A 89 -33.66 -25.42 21.63
CA LEU A 89 -33.43 -26.25 20.44
C LEU A 89 -33.29 -27.74 20.78
N ILE A 90 -32.73 -28.08 21.95
CA ILE A 90 -32.66 -29.47 22.42
C ILE A 90 -34.06 -29.95 22.84
N GLU A 91 -34.84 -29.12 23.52
CA GLU A 91 -36.23 -29.44 23.89
C GLU A 91 -37.10 -29.65 22.65
N LYS A 92 -36.96 -28.82 21.62
CA LYS A 92 -37.72 -28.97 20.36
C LYS A 92 -37.25 -30.15 19.51
N ALA A 93 -35.95 -30.41 19.44
CA ALA A 93 -35.43 -31.57 18.72
C ALA A 93 -35.81 -32.91 19.37
N ALA A 94 -36.00 -32.95 20.70
CA ALA A 94 -36.52 -34.12 21.40
C ALA A 94 -37.98 -34.46 21.03
N VAL A 95 -38.73 -33.50 20.46
CA VAL A 95 -40.12 -33.70 19.98
C VAL A 95 -40.17 -34.31 18.58
N GLY A 96 -39.03 -34.46 17.88
CA GLY A 96 -38.91 -35.28 16.68
C GLY A 96 -39.37 -34.61 15.38
N ASP A 97 -39.32 -33.28 15.28
CA ASP A 97 -39.62 -32.58 14.03
C ASP A 97 -38.37 -32.49 13.13
N ASP A 98 -38.46 -33.03 11.90
CA ASP A 98 -37.34 -33.14 10.95
C ASP A 98 -36.76 -31.76 10.56
N GLN A 99 -37.55 -30.70 10.64
CA GLN A 99 -37.10 -29.32 10.37
C GLN A 99 -36.12 -28.81 11.44
N ASP A 100 -36.31 -29.18 12.71
CA ASP A 100 -35.47 -28.73 13.81
C ASP A 100 -34.11 -29.46 13.83
N THR A 101 -34.08 -30.72 13.40
CA THR A 101 -32.82 -31.49 13.26
C THR A 101 -31.91 -30.92 12.17
N ALA A 102 -32.47 -30.50 11.03
CA ALA A 102 -31.72 -29.83 9.96
C ALA A 102 -31.14 -28.48 10.42
N THR A 103 -31.88 -27.76 11.27
CA THR A 103 -31.46 -26.48 11.84
C THR A 103 -30.31 -26.65 12.84
N LEU A 104 -30.37 -27.70 13.68
CA LEU A 104 -29.28 -28.12 14.56
C LEU A 104 -28.03 -28.57 13.80
N MET A 105 -28.18 -29.35 12.74
CA MET A 105 -27.06 -29.80 11.92
C MET A 105 -26.36 -28.60 11.26
N ASN A 106 -27.13 -27.64 10.75
CA ASN A 106 -26.59 -26.38 10.25
C ASN A 106 -25.80 -25.62 11.32
N LEU A 107 -26.30 -25.59 12.56
CA LEU A 107 -25.60 -24.95 13.67
C LEU A 107 -24.26 -25.62 14.01
N VAL A 108 -24.26 -26.95 14.14
CA VAL A 108 -23.02 -27.72 14.37
C VAL A 108 -22.02 -27.45 13.25
N MET A 109 -22.49 -27.38 12.01
CA MET A 109 -21.66 -27.00 10.87
C MET A 109 -21.10 -25.58 10.99
N GLN A 110 -21.86 -24.60 11.51
CA GLN A 110 -21.32 -23.26 11.78
C GLN A 110 -20.24 -23.28 12.87
N PHE A 111 -20.44 -24.02 13.97
CA PHE A 111 -19.40 -24.18 15.00
C PHE A 111 -18.13 -24.81 14.41
N ARG A 112 -18.26 -25.82 13.54
CA ARG A 112 -17.12 -26.40 12.82
C ARG A 112 -16.42 -25.37 11.92
N LYS A 113 -17.17 -24.51 11.22
CA LYS A 113 -16.60 -23.43 10.39
C LYS A 113 -15.81 -22.42 11.23
N VAL A 114 -16.31 -22.00 12.39
CA VAL A 114 -15.60 -21.06 13.29
C VAL A 114 -14.26 -21.66 13.73
N CYS A 115 -14.26 -22.94 14.12
CA CYS A 115 -13.06 -23.67 14.51
C CYS A 115 -12.05 -23.81 13.36
N ASN A 116 -12.49 -23.78 12.10
CA ASN A 116 -11.59 -23.82 10.95
C ASN A 116 -11.01 -22.43 10.65
N HIS A 117 -11.87 -21.45 10.36
CA HIS A 117 -11.43 -20.07 10.10
C HIS A 117 -12.58 -19.05 10.24
N PRO A 118 -12.37 -17.88 10.89
CA PRO A 118 -13.40 -16.85 11.01
C PRO A 118 -13.81 -16.24 9.65
N ASP A 119 -12.89 -16.11 8.70
CA ASP A 119 -13.19 -15.54 7.37
C ASP A 119 -14.12 -16.40 6.49
N LEU A 120 -14.48 -17.61 6.91
CA LEU A 120 -15.57 -18.38 6.26
C LEU A 120 -16.94 -17.74 6.48
N PHE A 121 -17.08 -16.88 7.50
CA PHE A 121 -18.29 -16.09 7.75
C PHE A 121 -18.17 -14.73 7.08
N GLU A 122 -17.13 -14.00 7.42
CA GLU A 122 -16.92 -12.63 6.99
C GLU A 122 -15.43 -12.44 6.71
N ARG A 123 -15.10 -12.37 5.42
CA ARG A 123 -13.73 -12.11 5.00
C ARG A 123 -13.33 -10.71 5.41
N ALA A 124 -12.07 -10.54 5.79
CA ALA A 124 -11.51 -9.20 5.90
C ALA A 124 -11.52 -8.57 4.49
N ASP A 125 -12.35 -7.56 4.28
CA ASP A 125 -12.40 -6.84 3.02
C ASP A 125 -11.28 -5.80 2.92
N ILE A 126 -10.98 -5.42 1.68
CA ILE A 126 -10.09 -4.30 1.40
C ILE A 126 -10.77 -3.04 1.91
N TRP A 127 -10.05 -2.28 2.71
CA TRP A 127 -10.58 -1.05 3.30
C TRP A 127 -10.01 0.18 2.57
N SER A 128 -10.87 1.15 2.29
CA SER A 128 -10.47 2.46 1.79
C SER A 128 -11.24 3.55 2.55
N PRO A 129 -10.67 4.76 2.68
CA PRO A 129 -11.40 5.92 3.17
C PRO A 129 -12.64 6.18 2.33
N LEU A 130 -13.64 6.79 2.96
CA LEU A 130 -14.83 7.26 2.27
C LEU A 130 -14.48 8.41 1.32
N SER A 131 -14.69 8.23 0.02
CA SER A 131 -14.45 9.28 -0.97
C SER A 131 -15.61 10.27 -1.02
N MET A 132 -15.37 11.50 -0.57
CA MET A 132 -16.32 12.62 -0.64
C MET A 132 -16.23 13.31 -2.01
N SER A 133 -16.54 12.55 -3.06
CA SER A 133 -16.38 12.98 -4.45
C SER A 133 -17.50 12.44 -5.33
N THR A 134 -17.86 13.21 -6.34
CA THR A 134 -18.67 12.74 -7.46
C THR A 134 -17.75 12.16 -8.53
N PHE A 135 -18.05 10.95 -9.00
CA PHE A 135 -17.32 10.30 -10.09
C PHE A 135 -18.32 9.67 -11.07
N ALA A 136 -17.89 9.38 -12.29
CA ALA A 136 -18.73 8.68 -13.26
C ALA A 136 -18.81 7.18 -12.92
N GLU A 137 -20.02 6.69 -12.64
CA GLU A 137 -20.27 5.27 -12.45
C GLU A 137 -20.31 4.52 -13.78
N THR A 138 -19.73 3.32 -13.81
CA THR A 138 -19.81 2.43 -14.96
C THR A 138 -21.24 1.96 -15.14
N ALA A 139 -21.86 2.33 -16.26
CA ALA A 139 -23.28 2.04 -16.49
C ALA A 139 -23.58 0.54 -16.67
N SER A 140 -22.73 -0.21 -17.39
CA SER A 140 -22.94 -1.65 -17.60
C SER A 140 -21.66 -2.36 -18.03
N PHE A 141 -21.37 -3.48 -17.35
CA PHE A 141 -20.26 -4.37 -17.69
C PHE A 141 -20.44 -5.10 -19.03
N MET A 142 -21.66 -5.19 -19.57
CA MET A 142 -21.90 -5.86 -20.86
C MET A 142 -21.66 -4.95 -22.06
N ARG A 143 -21.63 -3.62 -21.85
CA ARG A 143 -21.45 -2.65 -22.93
C ARG A 143 -19.99 -2.29 -23.16
N GLU A 144 -19.24 -2.17 -22.08
CA GLU A 144 -17.80 -1.91 -22.15
C GLU A 144 -17.08 -3.18 -22.64
N GLY A 145 -16.43 -3.07 -23.80
CA GLY A 145 -15.64 -4.17 -24.36
C GLY A 145 -14.27 -4.30 -23.70
N ASN A 146 -13.31 -4.92 -24.40
CA ASN A 146 -11.97 -5.16 -23.86
C ASN A 146 -11.09 -3.90 -23.80
N PHE A 147 -11.37 -2.91 -24.66
CA PHE A 147 -10.59 -1.67 -24.74
C PHE A 147 -11.42 -0.52 -24.16
N VAL A 148 -11.23 -0.26 -22.86
CA VAL A 148 -11.90 0.82 -22.15
C VAL A 148 -10.87 1.90 -21.82
N HIS A 149 -11.17 3.15 -22.18
CA HIS A 149 -10.36 4.29 -21.78
C HIS A 149 -10.86 4.83 -20.43
N VAL A 150 -10.06 4.64 -19.38
CA VAL A 150 -10.37 5.15 -18.04
C VAL A 150 -9.92 6.61 -17.95
N ALA A 151 -10.88 7.54 -17.99
CA ALA A 151 -10.63 8.96 -17.82
C ALA A 151 -10.77 9.41 -16.35
N TYR A 152 -10.03 10.45 -15.96
CA TYR A 152 -10.18 11.07 -14.65
C TYR A 152 -11.50 11.86 -14.60
N SER A 153 -12.46 11.38 -13.80
CA SER A 153 -13.82 11.94 -13.66
C SER A 153 -14.13 12.45 -12.25
N VAL A 154 -13.15 12.39 -11.35
CA VAL A 154 -13.33 12.72 -9.94
C VAL A 154 -13.50 14.24 -9.77
N ARG A 155 -14.63 14.65 -9.18
CA ARG A 155 -14.94 16.04 -8.82
C ARG A 155 -15.37 16.13 -7.36
N ASN A 156 -15.16 17.28 -6.73
CA ASN A 156 -15.67 17.52 -5.40
C ASN A 156 -17.21 17.64 -5.42
N ALA A 157 -17.89 17.10 -4.40
CA ALA A 157 -19.33 17.30 -4.23
C ALA A 157 -19.69 18.74 -3.87
N ILE A 158 -18.74 19.48 -3.27
CA ILE A 158 -18.88 20.91 -2.99
C ILE A 158 -18.40 21.68 -4.22
N GLU A 159 -19.35 22.31 -4.90
CA GLU A 159 -19.10 23.17 -6.05
C GLU A 159 -19.19 24.64 -5.65
N CYS A 160 -18.21 25.44 -6.05
CA CYS A 160 -18.27 26.90 -5.89
C CYS A 160 -18.61 27.53 -7.24
N TRP A 161 -19.88 27.92 -7.41
CA TRP A 161 -20.37 28.54 -8.64
C TRP A 161 -19.93 30.00 -8.73
N MET A 162 -19.20 30.32 -9.79
CA MET A 162 -18.69 31.67 -10.04
C MET A 162 -19.20 32.19 -11.39
N PRO A 163 -19.80 33.40 -11.43
CA PRO A 163 -20.14 34.07 -12.69
C PRO A 163 -18.91 34.26 -13.58
N ALA A 164 -19.09 34.10 -14.89
CA ALA A 164 -18.02 34.29 -15.87
C ALA A 164 -17.38 35.68 -15.77
N MET A 165 -18.16 36.72 -15.51
CA MET A 165 -17.67 38.10 -15.33
C MET A 165 -16.70 38.27 -14.15
N LEU A 166 -16.71 37.38 -13.15
CA LEU A 166 -15.75 37.42 -12.05
C LEU A 166 -14.46 36.65 -12.37
N MET A 167 -14.55 35.63 -13.22
CA MET A 167 -13.42 34.80 -13.65
C MET A 167 -12.73 35.35 -14.90
N GLU A 168 -13.44 36.14 -15.69
CA GLU A 168 -12.99 36.78 -16.92
C GLU A 168 -13.07 38.30 -16.80
N GLY A 169 -12.28 39.02 -17.60
CA GLY A 169 -12.40 40.48 -17.72
C GLY A 169 -12.04 41.25 -16.44
N GLU A 170 -12.90 42.18 -16.03
CA GLU A 170 -12.68 43.10 -14.91
C GLU A 170 -12.62 42.43 -13.52
N GLY A 171 -13.25 41.25 -13.36
CA GLY A 171 -13.29 40.55 -12.08
C GLY A 171 -11.92 40.10 -11.57
N ARG A 172 -10.98 39.85 -12.50
CA ARG A 172 -9.61 39.42 -12.16
C ARG A 172 -8.59 40.51 -12.45
N LEU A 173 -7.94 40.96 -11.37
CA LEU A 173 -6.95 42.04 -11.42
C LEU A 173 -5.64 41.65 -12.13
N ASP A 174 -5.31 40.36 -12.17
CA ASP A 174 -4.04 39.87 -12.70
C ASP A 174 -4.08 39.54 -14.20
N VAL A 175 -5.29 39.36 -14.75
CA VAL A 175 -5.49 38.95 -16.13
C VAL A 175 -5.58 40.18 -17.02
N ALA A 176 -4.61 40.32 -17.93
CA ALA A 176 -4.70 41.31 -18.99
C ALA A 176 -5.79 40.91 -19.99
N GLY A 177 -6.77 41.78 -20.16
CA GLY A 177 -7.88 41.63 -21.10
C GLY A 177 -8.29 43.00 -21.66
N PRO A 178 -9.19 43.02 -22.67
CA PRO A 178 -9.66 44.28 -23.26
C PRO A 178 -10.34 45.19 -22.23
N GLU A 179 -11.06 44.59 -21.28
CA GLU A 179 -11.75 45.30 -20.19
C GLU A 179 -10.78 45.70 -19.06
N ASN A 180 -9.74 44.89 -18.81
CA ASN A 180 -8.73 45.17 -17.78
C ASN A 180 -7.39 45.63 -18.39
N GLN A 181 -7.37 46.86 -18.89
CA GLN A 181 -6.15 47.48 -19.46
C GLN A 181 -5.07 47.75 -18.40
N LYS A 182 -5.47 47.92 -17.13
CA LYS A 182 -4.56 48.22 -16.02
C LYS A 182 -3.65 47.03 -15.69
N ALA A 183 -4.14 45.80 -15.82
CA ALA A 183 -3.36 44.60 -15.52
C ALA A 183 -2.09 44.50 -16.37
N GLY A 184 -2.19 44.77 -17.67
CA GLY A 184 -1.05 44.73 -18.58
C GLY A 184 0.04 45.75 -18.23
N TRP A 185 -0.37 47.02 -18.05
CA TRP A 185 0.54 48.08 -17.60
C TRP A 185 1.16 47.74 -16.25
N ARG A 186 0.35 47.37 -15.25
CA ARG A 186 0.83 47.03 -13.90
C ARG A 186 1.83 45.88 -13.93
N LYS A 187 1.56 44.81 -14.69
CA LYS A 187 2.45 43.64 -14.76
C LYS A 187 3.80 44.00 -15.39
N LYS A 188 3.81 44.81 -16.44
CA LYS A 188 5.05 45.29 -17.07
C LYS A 188 5.82 46.24 -16.15
N THR A 189 5.13 47.25 -15.62
CA THR A 189 5.77 48.31 -14.85
C THR A 189 6.28 47.80 -13.50
N MET A 190 5.51 46.98 -12.79
CA MET A 190 5.98 46.38 -11.51
C MET A 190 6.92 45.20 -11.72
N GLY A 191 6.75 44.43 -12.80
CA GLY A 191 7.56 43.25 -13.06
C GLY A 191 8.93 43.57 -13.65
N THR A 192 9.04 44.61 -14.47
CA THR A 192 10.26 44.95 -15.21
C THR A 192 10.71 46.38 -14.90
N ASP A 193 9.92 47.39 -15.27
CA ASP A 193 10.39 48.79 -15.31
C ASP A 193 10.72 49.40 -13.93
N LEU A 194 9.98 49.04 -12.89
CA LEU A 194 10.18 49.49 -11.50
C LEU A 194 10.70 48.37 -10.59
N SER A 195 10.97 47.19 -11.14
CA SER A 195 11.50 46.07 -10.37
C SER A 195 12.97 46.30 -10.05
N ILE A 196 13.33 46.25 -8.77
CA ILE A 196 14.74 46.25 -8.34
C ILE A 196 15.48 44.97 -8.78
N TRP A 197 14.74 43.95 -9.21
CA TRP A 197 15.27 42.67 -9.67
C TRP A 197 15.45 42.60 -11.19
N ASP A 198 15.18 43.70 -11.92
CA ASP A 198 15.52 43.76 -13.33
C ASP A 198 17.03 43.74 -13.53
N GLU A 199 17.47 43.06 -14.59
CA GLU A 199 18.89 42.82 -14.85
C GLU A 199 19.66 44.15 -15.01
N ARG A 200 19.04 45.15 -15.64
CA ARG A 200 19.64 46.47 -15.88
C ARG A 200 19.92 47.20 -14.57
N HIS A 201 18.96 47.18 -13.66
CA HIS A 201 19.07 47.83 -12.36
C HIS A 201 20.10 47.15 -11.46
N ILE A 202 20.12 45.80 -11.47
CA ILE A 202 21.12 45.01 -10.74
C ILE A 202 22.53 45.35 -11.25
N GLN A 203 22.75 45.33 -12.56
CA GLN A 203 24.06 45.61 -13.15
C GLN A 203 24.52 47.06 -12.89
N GLN A 204 23.62 48.03 -12.99
CA GLN A 204 23.94 49.44 -12.71
C GLN A 204 24.35 49.62 -11.24
N SER A 205 23.58 49.06 -10.30
CA SER A 205 23.86 49.12 -8.87
C SER A 205 25.16 48.40 -8.50
N ALA A 206 25.45 47.27 -9.15
CA ALA A 206 26.70 46.53 -8.93
C ALA A 206 27.94 47.33 -9.37
N LYS A 207 27.85 48.12 -10.45
CA LYS A 207 28.95 48.98 -10.93
C LYS A 207 29.19 50.19 -10.02
N THR A 208 28.16 50.73 -9.38
CA THR A 208 28.23 51.95 -8.57
C THR A 208 28.49 51.68 -7.08
N ASN A 209 28.98 50.50 -6.71
CA ASN A 209 29.12 50.06 -5.31
C ASN A 209 27.81 50.20 -4.49
N GLY A 210 26.67 49.96 -5.15
CA GLY A 210 25.35 49.99 -4.53
C GLY A 210 24.98 48.69 -3.81
N ALA A 211 23.68 48.45 -3.68
CA ALA A 211 23.10 47.36 -2.89
C ALA A 211 23.44 45.95 -3.41
N PHE A 212 23.77 45.81 -4.70
CA PHE A 212 24.10 44.53 -5.35
C PHE A 212 25.60 44.26 -5.51
N SER A 213 26.46 45.00 -4.79
CA SER A 213 27.92 44.79 -4.79
C SER A 213 28.35 43.37 -4.38
N TRP A 214 27.57 42.70 -3.53
CA TRP A 214 27.82 41.32 -3.08
C TRP A 214 27.60 40.27 -4.18
N LEU A 215 26.88 40.59 -5.25
CA LEU A 215 26.52 39.63 -6.31
C LEU A 215 27.76 38.98 -6.93
N ARG A 216 28.88 39.72 -7.00
CA ARG A 216 30.16 39.23 -7.51
C ARG A 216 30.74 38.06 -6.71
N PHE A 217 30.30 37.83 -5.47
CA PHE A 217 30.89 36.87 -4.52
C PHE A 217 29.96 35.69 -4.13
N VAL A 218 28.72 35.65 -4.63
CA VAL A 218 27.68 34.67 -4.22
C VAL A 218 27.45 33.55 -5.25
N ASP A 219 28.26 33.50 -6.29
CA ASP A 219 28.23 32.47 -7.35
C ASP A 219 26.93 32.50 -8.18
N ARG A 220 26.41 33.71 -8.41
CA ARG A 220 25.19 33.96 -9.20
C ARG A 220 25.42 35.08 -10.20
N SER A 221 24.84 34.94 -11.38
CA SER A 221 24.77 36.04 -12.34
C SER A 221 23.56 36.96 -12.08
N ALA A 222 23.58 38.15 -12.66
CA ALA A 222 22.43 39.06 -12.61
C ALA A 222 21.19 38.42 -13.25
N THR A 223 21.38 37.72 -14.38
CA THR A 223 20.33 36.98 -15.08
C THR A 223 19.75 35.86 -14.21
N ASP A 224 20.60 35.11 -13.50
CA ASP A 224 20.14 34.07 -12.58
C ASP A 224 19.28 34.68 -11.49
N LEU A 225 19.74 35.78 -10.88
CA LEU A 225 19.04 36.47 -9.80
C LEU A 225 17.66 36.97 -10.23
N THR A 226 17.58 37.62 -11.39
CA THR A 226 16.32 38.05 -12.01
C THR A 226 15.40 36.85 -12.24
N SER A 227 15.92 35.76 -12.80
CA SER A 227 15.13 34.54 -13.02
C SER A 227 14.60 33.95 -11.71
N THR A 228 15.42 33.87 -10.66
CA THR A 228 15.00 33.37 -9.34
C THR A 228 14.03 34.30 -8.63
N ALA A 229 14.08 35.62 -8.87
CA ALA A 229 13.15 36.57 -8.27
C ALA A 229 11.74 36.44 -8.86
N HIS A 230 11.63 36.09 -10.14
CA HIS A 230 10.35 35.96 -10.84
C HIS A 230 9.76 34.54 -10.84
N LYS A 231 10.58 33.51 -10.58
CA LYS A 231 10.13 32.11 -10.50
C LYS A 231 9.38 31.79 -9.22
N THR A 232 8.46 30.84 -9.31
CA THR A 232 7.75 30.27 -8.14
C THR A 232 8.69 29.43 -7.26
N LEU A 233 8.26 29.12 -6.03
CA LEU A 233 9.03 28.23 -5.15
C LEU A 233 9.30 26.86 -5.80
N ALA A 234 8.31 26.28 -6.49
CA ALA A 234 8.45 24.99 -7.15
C ALA A 234 9.50 25.02 -8.27
N GLU A 235 9.47 26.05 -9.12
CA GLU A 235 10.46 26.22 -10.20
C GLU A 235 11.87 26.44 -9.65
N ARG A 236 12.01 27.23 -8.57
CA ARG A 236 13.29 27.44 -7.90
C ARG A 236 13.84 26.15 -7.29
N LEU A 237 12.99 25.28 -6.76
CA LEU A 237 13.40 23.96 -6.26
C LEU A 237 13.90 23.06 -7.40
N VAL A 238 13.26 23.12 -8.57
CA VAL A 238 13.72 22.38 -9.76
C VAL A 238 15.08 22.90 -10.23
N ASP A 239 15.30 24.22 -10.23
CA ASP A 239 16.60 24.79 -10.55
C ASP A 239 17.67 24.42 -9.52
N PHE A 240 17.30 24.32 -8.25
CA PHE A 240 18.20 23.86 -7.18
C PHE A 240 18.58 22.39 -7.36
N ALA A 241 17.65 21.53 -7.77
CA ALA A 241 17.93 20.13 -8.06
C ALA A 241 18.88 19.91 -9.26
N LYS A 242 19.03 20.91 -10.13
CA LYS A 242 20.05 20.90 -11.20
C LYS A 242 21.44 21.32 -10.73
N GLN A 243 21.53 22.01 -9.59
CA GLN A 243 22.79 22.56 -9.11
C GLN A 243 23.59 21.49 -8.38
N ASP A 244 24.78 21.19 -8.91
CA ASP A 244 25.73 20.32 -8.23
C ASP A 244 26.43 21.06 -7.09
N ASP A 245 26.50 20.41 -5.92
CA ASP A 245 27.28 20.92 -4.79
C ASP A 245 28.78 20.72 -5.03
N ARG A 246 29.37 21.65 -5.78
CA ARG A 246 30.81 21.68 -6.05
C ARG A 246 31.63 22.25 -4.88
N LEU A 247 31.07 23.17 -4.10
CA LEU A 247 31.83 23.93 -3.11
C LEU A 247 32.27 23.04 -1.94
N GLY A 248 31.39 22.13 -1.50
CA GLY A 248 31.77 21.16 -0.48
C GLY A 248 32.83 20.17 -0.98
N ARG A 249 32.82 19.80 -2.27
CA ARG A 249 33.84 18.94 -2.89
C ARG A 249 35.21 19.61 -2.99
N LEU A 250 35.24 20.92 -3.24
CA LEU A 250 36.50 21.68 -3.23
C LEU A 250 37.22 21.59 -1.88
N LYS A 251 36.49 21.43 -0.77
CA LYS A 251 37.12 21.23 0.54
C LYS A 251 37.94 19.95 0.62
N VAL A 252 37.44 18.88 0.02
CA VAL A 252 38.11 17.58 0.05
C VAL A 252 39.25 17.53 -0.97
N ALA A 253 39.08 18.20 -2.12
CA ALA A 253 40.08 18.21 -3.18
C ALA A 253 41.25 19.17 -2.89
N TYR A 254 40.99 20.30 -2.24
CA TYR A 254 41.98 21.32 -1.89
C TYR A 254 42.12 21.39 -0.35
N ASP A 255 42.58 20.28 0.23
CA ASP A 255 42.88 20.10 1.67
C ASP A 255 44.39 20.03 1.94
N ASP A 256 45.22 20.37 0.95
CA ASP A 256 46.68 20.29 1.06
C ASP A 256 47.21 21.44 1.91
N ASP A 257 47.56 21.13 3.17
CA ASP A 257 48.19 22.07 4.10
C ASP A 257 49.68 22.33 3.77
N ASP A 258 50.31 21.45 2.98
CA ASP A 258 51.73 21.51 2.62
C ASP A 258 52.04 22.52 1.50
N GLU A 259 51.10 22.72 0.57
CA GLU A 259 51.18 23.71 -0.49
C GLU A 259 50.44 24.99 -0.07
N GLN A 260 51.16 25.95 0.51
CA GLN A 260 50.61 27.24 0.97
C GLN A 260 49.76 27.99 -0.08
N GLU A 261 49.94 27.70 -1.37
CA GLU A 261 49.18 28.30 -2.47
C GLU A 261 47.78 27.70 -2.65
N ASN A 262 47.58 26.44 -2.26
CA ASN A 262 46.34 25.67 -2.46
C ASN A 262 45.51 25.51 -1.18
N ALA A 263 46.13 25.75 -0.01
CA ALA A 263 45.47 25.70 1.29
C ALA A 263 44.24 26.63 1.34
N GLY A 264 43.05 26.03 1.37
CA GLY A 264 41.80 26.77 1.49
C GLY A 264 41.37 27.53 0.24
N TYR A 265 41.82 27.13 -0.96
CA TYR A 265 41.39 27.77 -2.21
C TYR A 265 39.86 27.82 -2.31
N THR A 266 39.35 29.03 -2.56
CA THR A 266 37.95 29.28 -2.90
C THR A 266 37.88 30.21 -4.11
N PRO A 267 37.07 29.88 -5.13
CA PRO A 267 36.87 30.79 -6.25
C PRO A 267 36.32 32.14 -5.78
N VAL A 268 36.91 33.25 -6.26
CA VAL A 268 36.51 34.61 -5.87
C VAL A 268 35.02 34.86 -6.09
N HIS A 269 34.44 34.25 -7.15
CA HIS A 269 33.02 34.40 -7.43
C HIS A 269 32.09 33.71 -6.43
N ALA A 270 32.59 32.82 -5.58
CA ALA A 270 31.82 32.07 -4.58
C ALA A 270 32.30 32.32 -3.14
N MET A 271 33.11 33.37 -2.92
CA MET A 271 33.78 33.66 -1.64
C MET A 271 32.83 33.78 -0.44
N PHE A 272 31.61 34.32 -0.63
CA PHE A 272 30.65 34.49 0.46
C PHE A 272 29.87 33.22 0.79
N ASN A 273 29.97 32.16 -0.01
CA ASN A 273 29.31 30.87 0.24
C ASN A 273 30.10 30.00 1.24
N ILE A 274 30.45 30.59 2.39
CA ILE A 274 31.31 30.00 3.43
C ILE A 274 30.70 28.71 3.99
N VAL A 275 29.39 28.70 4.22
CA VAL A 275 28.68 27.53 4.77
C VAL A 275 28.73 26.36 3.79
N GLY A 276 28.50 26.61 2.50
CA GLY A 276 28.57 25.59 1.46
C GLY A 276 29.98 25.00 1.32
N ARG A 277 31.01 25.85 1.35
CA ARG A 277 32.42 25.42 1.31
C ARG A 277 32.82 24.57 2.52
N ASN A 278 32.20 24.79 3.67
CA ASN A 278 32.53 24.10 4.92
C ASN A 278 31.62 22.91 5.24
N ASP A 279 30.78 22.48 4.31
CA ASP A 279 29.94 21.29 4.51
C ASP A 279 30.81 20.05 4.77
N ARG A 280 30.37 19.23 5.73
CA ARG A 280 31.05 18.00 6.16
C ARG A 280 30.52 16.78 5.42
N LYS A 281 29.40 16.89 4.68
CA LYS A 281 28.83 15.76 3.94
C LYS A 281 29.81 15.18 2.91
N PRO A 282 30.47 15.97 2.04
CA PRO A 282 31.40 15.39 1.05
C PRO A 282 32.59 14.69 1.72
N LEU A 283 33.09 15.24 2.84
CA LEU A 283 34.14 14.60 3.63
C LEU A 283 33.65 13.26 4.20
N ALA A 284 32.44 13.23 4.76
CA ALA A 284 31.84 12.01 5.32
C ALA A 284 31.67 10.89 4.29
N GLU A 285 31.38 11.24 3.03
CA GLU A 285 31.24 10.29 1.92
C GLU A 285 32.57 9.68 1.46
N VAL A 286 33.68 10.39 1.61
CA VAL A 286 35.02 9.93 1.17
C VAL A 286 35.73 9.09 2.24
N THR A 287 35.40 9.25 3.53
CA THR A 287 36.07 8.49 4.60
C THR A 287 35.86 6.97 4.50
N GLN A 288 36.94 6.19 4.67
CA GLN A 288 36.91 4.71 4.55
C GLN A 288 36.00 4.03 5.57
N ASN A 289 35.99 4.50 6.82
CA ASN A 289 35.28 3.85 7.92
C ASN A 289 33.78 4.18 7.98
N GLY A 290 33.31 5.20 7.24
CA GLY A 290 31.89 5.59 7.17
C GLY A 290 31.22 5.99 8.48
N CYS A 291 31.96 6.12 9.59
CA CYS A 291 31.40 6.44 10.92
C CYS A 291 30.65 7.78 10.91
N LEU A 292 31.23 8.80 10.27
CA LEU A 292 30.64 10.13 10.19
C LEU A 292 29.33 10.12 9.39
N ASN A 293 29.29 9.40 8.26
CA ASN A 293 28.08 9.26 7.46
C ASN A 293 26.96 8.56 8.26
N SER A 294 27.31 7.55 9.05
CA SER A 294 26.36 6.85 9.93
C SER A 294 25.80 7.77 11.03
N LEU A 295 26.61 8.68 11.58
CA LEU A 295 26.18 9.68 12.56
C LEU A 295 25.29 10.76 11.95
N LEU A 296 25.61 11.26 10.75
CA LEU A 296 24.79 12.25 10.05
C LEU A 296 23.39 11.70 9.71
N ASN A 297 23.30 10.39 9.42
CA ASN A 297 22.07 9.71 9.06
C ASN A 297 21.49 8.84 10.19
N ILE A 298 21.89 9.07 11.45
CA ILE A 298 21.53 8.22 12.59
C ILE A 298 20.01 8.07 12.78
N SER A 299 19.26 9.14 12.53
CA SER A 299 17.79 9.13 12.61
C SER A 299 17.18 8.12 11.63
N ARG A 300 17.60 8.15 10.36
CA ARG A 300 17.13 7.21 9.33
C ARG A 300 17.56 5.79 9.66
N ASN A 301 18.84 5.60 10.02
CA ASN A 301 19.37 4.30 10.40
C ASN A 301 18.64 3.69 11.61
N SER A 302 18.28 4.51 12.60
CA SER A 302 17.50 4.08 13.75
C SER A 302 16.08 3.69 13.33
N MET A 303 15.43 4.47 12.46
CA MET A 303 14.09 4.15 11.96
C MET A 303 14.05 2.84 11.17
N ASP A 304 15.08 2.60 10.35
CA ASP A 304 15.22 1.37 9.57
C ASP A 304 15.49 0.15 10.46
N ARG A 305 16.33 0.30 11.51
CA ARG A 305 16.64 -0.76 12.47
C ARG A 305 15.41 -1.19 13.29
N GLU A 306 14.62 -0.23 13.76
CA GLU A 306 13.37 -0.49 14.48
C GLU A 306 12.26 -1.00 13.55
N GLY A 307 12.43 -0.87 12.23
CA GLY A 307 11.51 -1.39 11.23
C GLY A 307 10.21 -0.58 11.07
N TYR A 308 10.20 0.71 11.48
CA TYR A 308 9.01 1.57 11.38
C TYR A 308 8.45 1.65 9.95
N ASN A 309 9.32 1.53 8.94
CA ASN A 309 8.95 1.59 7.53
C ASN A 309 8.11 0.37 7.05
N VAL A 310 8.11 -0.73 7.82
CA VAL A 310 7.45 -2.00 7.50
C VAL A 310 6.19 -2.23 8.35
N ILE A 311 6.06 -1.51 9.46
CA ILE A 311 4.89 -1.58 10.34
C ILE A 311 3.63 -1.16 9.58
N GLU A 312 2.53 -1.88 9.82
CA GLU A 312 1.24 -1.56 9.21
C GLU A 312 0.66 -0.31 9.87
N THR A 313 0.21 0.63 9.05
CA THR A 313 -0.36 1.88 9.53
C THR A 313 -1.69 1.64 10.21
N CYS A 314 -1.76 1.97 11.50
CA CYS A 314 -2.96 1.76 12.30
C CYS A 314 -4.01 2.86 12.11
N TYR A 315 -3.60 4.06 11.71
CA TYR A 315 -4.48 5.20 11.49
C TYR A 315 -4.53 5.59 10.03
N LEU A 316 -5.74 5.70 9.51
CA LEU A 316 -6.05 6.25 8.19
C LEU A 316 -7.18 7.27 8.35
N PRO A 317 -7.19 8.35 7.56
CA PRO A 317 -8.30 9.29 7.58
C PRO A 317 -9.59 8.58 7.17
N LYS A 318 -10.70 8.88 7.86
CA LYS A 318 -11.99 8.24 7.59
C LYS A 318 -12.60 8.65 6.25
N ALA A 319 -12.26 9.85 5.77
CA ALA A 319 -12.75 10.40 4.52
C ALA A 319 -11.63 11.13 3.77
N SER A 320 -11.70 11.08 2.44
CA SER A 320 -10.83 11.80 1.52
C SER A 320 -11.68 12.57 0.51
N ALA A 321 -11.30 13.80 0.17
CA ALA A 321 -12.00 14.61 -0.82
C ALA A 321 -11.00 15.23 -1.81
N PRO A 322 -11.36 15.35 -3.11
CA PRO A 322 -10.62 16.18 -4.05
C PRO A 322 -10.72 17.67 -3.65
N PRO A 323 -9.82 18.54 -4.12
CA PRO A 323 -9.92 19.98 -3.85
C PRO A 323 -11.22 20.55 -4.41
N ILE A 324 -11.73 21.63 -3.78
CA ILE A 324 -12.92 22.34 -4.26
C ILE A 324 -12.60 23.00 -5.61
N GLU A 325 -13.50 22.82 -6.58
CA GLU A 325 -13.37 23.41 -7.90
C GLU A 325 -14.26 24.66 -8.04
N LEU A 326 -13.76 25.65 -8.78
CA LEU A 326 -14.55 26.80 -9.21
C LEU A 326 -15.29 26.41 -10.50
N VAL A 327 -16.62 26.36 -10.44
CA VAL A 327 -17.45 26.02 -11.58
C VAL A 327 -17.84 27.31 -12.30
N CYS A 328 -17.31 27.47 -13.51
CA CYS A 328 -17.60 28.59 -14.39
C CYS A 328 -17.76 28.07 -15.84
N PRO A 329 -18.85 28.42 -16.55
CA PRO A 329 -19.10 27.98 -17.92
C PRO A 329 -18.29 28.81 -18.94
N SER A 330 -16.98 28.97 -18.71
CA SER A 330 -16.06 29.63 -19.64
C SER A 330 -14.94 28.67 -20.05
N PRO A 331 -14.57 28.61 -21.35
CA PRO A 331 -13.48 27.77 -21.82
C PRO A 331 -12.12 28.21 -21.24
N ARG A 332 -11.93 29.52 -21.02
CA ARG A 332 -10.70 30.05 -20.44
C ARG A 332 -10.54 29.63 -18.97
N ALA A 333 -11.63 29.74 -18.20
CA ALA A 333 -11.66 29.30 -16.81
C ALA A 333 -11.41 27.79 -16.68
N MET A 334 -11.94 26.99 -17.62
CA MET A 334 -11.67 25.55 -17.68
C MET A 334 -10.20 25.25 -17.96
N GLN A 335 -9.59 25.92 -18.95
CA GLN A 335 -8.17 25.73 -19.27
C GLN A 335 -7.28 26.10 -18.09
N GLU A 336 -7.55 27.24 -17.45
CA GLU A 336 -6.77 27.66 -16.29
C GLU A 336 -6.92 26.72 -15.10
N ARG A 337 -8.14 26.21 -14.87
CA ARG A 337 -8.39 25.20 -13.86
C ARG A 337 -7.52 23.96 -14.11
N ASP A 338 -7.49 23.50 -15.37
CA ASP A 338 -6.70 22.34 -15.75
C ASP A 338 -5.18 22.61 -15.63
N ASP A 339 -4.71 23.80 -16.03
CA ASP A 339 -3.31 24.22 -15.87
C ASP A 339 -2.90 24.38 -14.40
N ALA A 340 -3.82 24.83 -13.54
CA ALA A 340 -3.59 25.02 -12.11
C ALA A 340 -3.56 23.70 -11.34
N PHE A 341 -4.55 22.81 -11.53
CA PHE A 341 -4.59 21.52 -10.84
C PHE A 341 -3.59 20.52 -11.44
N PHE A 342 -3.39 20.55 -12.76
CA PHE A 342 -2.56 19.59 -13.49
C PHE A 342 -1.36 20.24 -14.17
N ASN A 343 -0.64 21.11 -13.45
CA ASN A 343 0.58 21.75 -13.95
C ASN A 343 1.58 20.71 -14.50
N VAL A 344 1.64 20.63 -15.83
CA VAL A 344 2.41 19.61 -16.56
C VAL A 344 3.92 19.74 -16.29
N PRO A 345 4.52 20.96 -16.31
CA PRO A 345 5.92 21.14 -15.94
C PRO A 345 6.29 20.54 -14.58
N VAL A 346 5.52 20.81 -13.52
CA VAL A 346 5.78 20.30 -12.17
C VAL A 346 5.58 18.78 -12.10
N ARG A 347 4.55 18.25 -12.76
CA ARG A 347 4.34 16.79 -12.80
C ARG A 347 5.48 16.07 -13.51
N ARG A 348 6.00 16.64 -14.60
CA ARG A 348 7.13 16.06 -15.34
C ARG A 348 8.40 15.98 -14.50
N THR A 349 8.62 16.90 -13.56
CA THR A 349 9.82 16.87 -12.69
C THR A 349 9.68 15.88 -11.54
N LEU A 350 8.45 15.63 -11.07
CA LEU A 350 8.18 14.68 -9.98
C LEU A 350 8.27 13.21 -10.45
N TYR A 351 7.75 12.92 -11.64
CA TYR A 351 7.64 11.55 -12.18
C TYR A 351 8.81 11.19 -13.12
N PRO A 352 9.03 9.88 -13.39
CA PRO A 352 10.00 9.43 -14.39
C PRO A 352 9.63 9.89 -15.80
N ILE A 353 10.65 9.99 -16.65
CA ILE A 353 10.51 10.29 -18.08
C ILE A 353 9.79 9.13 -18.77
N ASN A 354 8.95 9.43 -19.77
CA ASN A 354 8.32 8.41 -20.59
C ASN A 354 9.39 7.65 -21.40
N THR A 355 9.25 6.34 -21.55
CA THR A 355 10.15 5.49 -22.33
C THR A 355 10.46 5.99 -23.76
N PRO A 356 9.51 6.52 -24.57
CA PRO A 356 9.84 7.07 -25.89
C PRO A 356 10.71 8.32 -25.81
N THR A 357 10.48 9.19 -24.83
CA THR A 357 11.28 10.40 -24.64
C THR A 357 12.68 10.07 -24.14
N GLU A 358 12.81 9.06 -23.28
CA GLU A 358 14.12 8.54 -22.85
C GLU A 358 14.91 7.97 -24.04
N ALA A 359 14.26 7.17 -24.89
CA ALA A 359 14.88 6.65 -26.11
C ALA A 359 15.37 7.77 -27.04
N ALA A 360 14.58 8.83 -27.22
CA ALA A 360 14.98 10.00 -28.02
C ALA A 360 16.16 10.77 -27.41
N LEU A 361 16.22 10.89 -26.08
CA LEU A 361 17.34 11.52 -25.38
C LEU A 361 18.63 10.69 -25.51
N LEU A 362 18.54 9.36 -25.43
CA LEU A 362 19.67 8.46 -25.64
C LEU A 362 20.16 8.50 -27.10
N GLN A 363 19.23 8.52 -28.07
CA GLN A 363 19.57 8.65 -29.50
C GLN A 363 20.26 9.97 -29.83
N SER A 364 19.83 11.07 -29.21
CA SER A 364 20.44 12.40 -29.39
C SER A 364 21.80 12.56 -28.67
N LYS A 365 22.22 11.58 -27.86
CA LYS A 365 23.51 11.57 -27.14
C LYS A 365 23.78 12.87 -26.36
N LEU A 366 22.74 13.46 -25.79
CA LEU A 366 22.88 14.67 -24.99
C LEU A 366 23.62 14.36 -23.68
N PRO A 367 24.56 15.23 -23.25
CA PRO A 367 25.22 15.08 -21.96
C PRO A 367 24.20 15.16 -20.82
N ILE A 368 24.45 14.42 -19.74
CA ILE A 368 23.51 14.22 -18.60
C ILE A 368 23.01 15.54 -18.03
N GLU A 369 23.85 16.57 -17.98
CA GLU A 369 23.51 17.92 -17.50
C GLU A 369 22.35 18.59 -18.26
N LYS A 370 22.16 18.23 -19.53
CA LYS A 370 21.09 18.78 -20.38
C LYS A 370 19.80 17.95 -20.30
N HIS A 371 19.79 16.84 -19.57
CA HIS A 371 18.58 16.06 -19.38
C HIS A 371 17.59 16.82 -18.50
N PRO A 372 16.28 16.65 -18.72
CA PRO A 372 15.28 17.23 -17.84
C PRO A 372 15.39 16.58 -16.46
N VAL A 373 15.32 17.40 -15.40
CA VAL A 373 15.23 16.90 -14.03
C VAL A 373 13.94 16.11 -13.87
N THR A 374 14.06 14.89 -13.37
CA THR A 374 12.95 13.96 -13.14
C THR A 374 13.17 13.18 -11.85
N ASN A 375 12.16 12.41 -11.43
CA ASN A 375 12.21 11.57 -10.23
C ASN A 375 12.45 12.33 -8.92
N LEU A 376 11.93 13.56 -8.81
CA LEU A 376 12.00 14.33 -7.55
C LEU A 376 10.94 13.92 -6.50
N LEU A 377 10.11 12.91 -6.79
CA LEU A 377 9.15 12.40 -5.81
C LEU A 377 9.91 11.81 -4.59
N PRO A 378 9.67 12.31 -3.36
CA PRO A 378 10.39 11.84 -2.19
C PRO A 378 10.01 10.40 -1.88
N GLN A 379 10.97 9.59 -1.44
CA GLN A 379 10.70 8.20 -1.05
C GLN A 379 9.58 8.14 0.02
N PRO A 380 8.64 7.20 -0.09
CA PRO A 380 7.55 7.11 0.86
C PRO A 380 8.07 6.67 2.24
N ALA A 381 7.48 7.21 3.30
CA ALA A 381 7.85 6.85 4.67
C ALA A 381 7.52 5.38 5.01
N SER A 382 6.43 4.84 4.47
CA SER A 382 6.07 3.42 4.61
C SER A 382 6.24 2.68 3.29
N GLN A 383 6.94 1.55 3.33
CA GLN A 383 7.15 0.71 2.14
C GLN A 383 5.86 0.00 1.70
N LYS A 384 5.01 -0.40 2.66
CA LYS A 384 3.75 -1.11 2.40
C LYS A 384 2.68 -0.20 1.82
N GLN A 385 2.47 0.95 2.46
CA GLN A 385 1.38 1.87 2.10
C GLN A 385 1.76 2.84 0.97
N ARG A 386 3.05 3.19 0.85
CA ARG A 386 3.55 4.18 -0.11
C ARG A 386 2.81 5.52 0.02
N TYR A 387 2.08 5.96 -1.00
CA TYR A 387 1.35 7.23 -1.03
C TYR A 387 -0.18 7.06 -0.98
N THR A 388 -0.69 5.83 -0.91
CA THR A 388 -2.14 5.58 -0.95
C THR A 388 -2.71 5.44 0.46
N GLN A 389 -4.01 5.49 0.58
CA GLN A 389 -4.72 5.27 1.86
C GLN A 389 -5.52 3.96 1.84
N ILE A 390 -5.26 3.09 0.85
CA ILE A 390 -5.95 1.82 0.68
C ILE A 390 -5.25 0.77 1.53
N GLN A 391 -6.01 0.06 2.35
CA GLN A 391 -5.52 -1.00 3.22
C GLN A 391 -5.96 -2.36 2.69
N VAL A 392 -4.97 -3.18 2.32
CA VAL A 392 -5.19 -4.58 1.98
C VAL A 392 -4.91 -5.43 3.23
N PRO A 393 -5.84 -6.32 3.63
CA PRO A 393 -5.62 -7.25 4.74
C PRO A 393 -4.36 -8.08 4.51
N SER A 394 -3.48 -8.14 5.50
CA SER A 394 -2.24 -8.88 5.38
C SER A 394 -2.47 -10.39 5.52
N MET A 395 -1.73 -11.18 4.74
CA MET A 395 -1.76 -12.65 4.87
C MET A 395 -1.30 -13.12 6.25
N ARG A 396 -0.45 -12.33 6.93
CA ARG A 396 -0.07 -12.60 8.33
C ARG A 396 -1.28 -12.53 9.25
N ARG A 397 -2.10 -11.48 9.12
CA ARG A 397 -3.34 -11.34 9.89
C ARG A 397 -4.29 -12.51 9.64
N PHE A 398 -4.42 -12.94 8.38
CA PHE A 398 -5.22 -14.11 8.01
C PHE A 398 -4.78 -15.36 8.79
N VAL A 399 -3.48 -15.68 8.80
CA VAL A 399 -2.95 -16.84 9.55
C VAL A 399 -3.13 -16.68 11.06
N THR A 400 -2.91 -15.48 11.62
CA THR A 400 -3.01 -15.25 13.07
C THR A 400 -4.44 -15.23 13.59
N ASP A 401 -5.43 -14.98 12.73
CA ASP A 401 -6.85 -14.94 13.12
C ASP A 401 -7.43 -16.34 13.39
N SER A 402 -6.74 -17.44 13.02
CA SER A 402 -7.12 -18.82 13.33
C SER A 402 -6.02 -19.58 14.08
N GLY A 403 -6.35 -20.13 15.25
CA GLY A 403 -5.40 -20.87 16.07
C GLY A 403 -4.90 -22.16 15.39
N LYS A 404 -5.77 -22.84 14.63
CA LYS A 404 -5.39 -24.01 13.85
C LYS A 404 -4.40 -23.65 12.75
N LEU A 405 -4.63 -22.57 12.01
CA LEU A 405 -3.69 -22.13 10.96
C LEU A 405 -2.38 -21.65 11.56
N ALA A 406 -2.40 -20.93 12.68
CA ALA A 406 -1.18 -20.49 13.36
C ALA A 406 -0.32 -21.68 13.80
N ARG A 407 -0.94 -22.73 14.36
CA ARG A 407 -0.22 -23.96 14.75
C ARG A 407 0.25 -24.75 13.54
N LEU A 408 -0.59 -24.84 12.50
CA LEU A 408 -0.22 -25.45 11.22
C LEU A 408 0.99 -24.74 10.60
N ASP A 409 1.03 -23.41 10.56
CA ASP A 409 2.16 -22.64 10.02
C ASP A 409 3.46 -22.93 10.77
N GLN A 410 3.41 -23.04 12.10
CA GLN A 410 4.56 -23.43 12.91
C GLN A 410 5.05 -24.84 12.57
N LEU A 411 4.14 -25.82 12.46
CA LEU A 411 4.47 -27.20 12.11
C LEU A 411 5.00 -27.32 10.69
N LEU A 412 4.42 -26.59 9.73
CA LEU A 412 4.87 -26.58 8.34
C LEU A 412 6.30 -26.05 8.20
N ARG A 413 6.71 -25.07 9.03
CA ARG A 413 8.11 -24.61 9.05
C ARG A 413 9.07 -25.70 9.52
N GLN A 414 8.72 -26.39 10.61
CA GLN A 414 9.51 -27.50 11.14
C GLN A 414 9.60 -28.68 10.16
N LEU A 415 8.48 -29.06 9.55
CA LEU A 415 8.42 -30.14 8.58
C LEU A 415 9.16 -29.79 7.28
N LYS A 416 9.18 -28.51 6.90
CA LYS A 416 9.96 -28.01 5.77
C LYS A 416 11.47 -28.08 6.05
N GLU A 417 11.91 -27.75 7.25
CA GLU A 417 13.30 -27.96 7.69
C GLU A 417 13.68 -29.44 7.64
N GLY A 418 12.75 -30.34 7.98
CA GLY A 418 12.90 -31.79 7.84
C GLY A 418 12.76 -32.35 6.41
N GLY A 419 12.44 -31.51 5.41
CA GLY A 419 12.27 -31.94 4.01
C GLY A 419 11.06 -32.86 3.77
N HIS A 420 10.09 -32.90 4.68
CA HIS A 420 8.91 -33.75 4.56
C HIS A 420 7.84 -33.13 3.65
N ARG A 421 7.08 -34.00 2.95
CA ARG A 421 5.88 -33.60 2.20
C ARG A 421 4.65 -33.77 3.08
N VAL A 422 3.78 -32.77 3.08
CA VAL A 422 2.58 -32.73 3.92
C VAL A 422 1.34 -32.86 3.05
N LEU A 423 0.34 -33.61 3.53
CA LEU A 423 -0.98 -33.73 2.92
C LEU A 423 -2.01 -33.06 3.83
N LEU A 424 -2.89 -32.26 3.24
CA LEU A 424 -4.03 -31.64 3.91
C LEU A 424 -5.29 -32.32 3.42
N TYR A 425 -6.14 -32.75 4.36
CA TYR A 425 -7.40 -33.44 4.10
C TYR A 425 -8.59 -32.59 4.48
#